data_AF-A0A5C7Z0R8-F1
#
_entry.id   AF-A0A5C7Z0R8-F1
#
_cell.length_a   1.000
_cell.length_b   1.000
_cell.length_c   1.000
_cell.angle_alpha   90.00
_cell.angle_beta   90.00
_cell.angle_gamma   90.00
#
_symmetry.space_group_name_H-M   'P 1'
#
loop_
_entity.id
_entity.type
_entity.pdbx_description
1 polymer ?
#
loop_
_entity_poly.entity_id
_entity_poly.type
_entity_poly.pdbx_seq_one_letter_code
_entity_poly.pdbx_strand_id
1 'polypeptide(L)'
;MLSTQDKTRIDDTRIASVRPLMTPALLEERLPATPAHLALVESSRKAISDVLQAKDDRLVVVVGPCSIHDHDQAIDYARRLKVEADKHAKDLIVVMRVYFEKPRTTVGWKGYINDPHLDGSFAMNEGLEMARKLLLDVLDIGLPVATEFLDLLSPQFISDLVSWGAIGARTTESQSHRQLASGLSCPVG
;
A
#
# COMPACT_ATOMS: atom_id res chain seq x y z
N MET A 1 -46.11 4.19 -3.52
CA MET A 1 -45.21 5.16 -4.18
C MET A 1 -44.00 5.35 -3.28
N LEU A 2 -42.80 5.01 -3.75
CA LEU A 2 -41.57 5.36 -3.06
C LEU A 2 -41.26 6.82 -3.43
N SER A 3 -41.48 7.76 -2.51
CA SER A 3 -41.00 9.13 -2.66
C SER A 3 -39.73 9.29 -1.83
N THR A 4 -38.61 9.56 -2.48
CA THR A 4 -37.38 9.95 -1.79
C THR A 4 -37.60 11.35 -1.21
N GLN A 5 -37.58 11.47 0.11
CA GLN A 5 -37.61 12.77 0.77
C GLN A 5 -36.24 13.45 0.67
N ASP A 6 -36.23 14.75 0.41
CA ASP A 6 -35.01 15.55 0.46
C ASP A 6 -34.47 15.61 1.90
N LYS A 7 -33.27 15.06 2.09
CA LYS A 7 -32.56 15.00 3.39
C LYS A 7 -31.39 15.97 3.47
N THR A 8 -31.11 16.78 2.45
CA THR A 8 -29.91 17.66 2.39
C THR A 8 -29.82 18.67 3.54
N ARG A 9 -30.94 18.97 4.21
CA ARG A 9 -30.97 19.78 5.44
C ARG A 9 -30.28 19.14 6.64
N ILE A 10 -30.15 17.82 6.64
CA ILE A 10 -29.58 17.01 7.73
C ILE A 10 -28.47 16.08 7.26
N ASP A 11 -28.37 15.82 5.96
CA ASP A 11 -27.41 14.93 5.30
C ASP A 11 -26.43 15.77 4.46
N ASP A 12 -25.15 15.39 4.43
CA ASP A 12 -24.08 16.09 3.69
C ASP A 12 -23.88 17.59 3.98
N THR A 13 -24.42 18.11 5.09
CA THR A 13 -24.34 19.55 5.45
C THR A 13 -22.93 20.13 5.59
N ARG A 14 -21.89 19.29 5.68
CA ARG A 14 -20.46 19.67 5.72
C ARG A 14 -19.63 19.03 4.62
N ILE A 15 -20.27 18.50 3.57
CA ILE A 15 -19.61 17.84 2.46
C ILE A 15 -19.58 18.82 1.28
N ALA A 16 -18.37 19.18 0.83
CA ALA A 16 -18.21 20.06 -0.33
C ALA A 16 -18.61 19.35 -1.64
N SER A 17 -18.25 18.08 -1.77
CA SER A 17 -18.58 17.24 -2.93
C SER A 17 -18.32 15.77 -2.63
N VAL A 18 -19.11 14.88 -3.23
CA VAL A 18 -18.84 13.44 -3.31
C VAL A 18 -18.51 13.11 -4.76
N ARG A 19 -17.39 12.41 -4.99
CA ARG A 19 -16.96 11.96 -6.32
C ARG A 19 -16.89 10.43 -6.35
N PRO A 20 -17.30 9.78 -7.44
CA PRO A 20 -17.17 8.33 -7.56
C PRO A 20 -15.70 7.92 -7.59
N LEU A 21 -15.38 6.85 -6.88
CA LEU A 21 -14.09 6.17 -6.92
C LEU A 21 -14.24 4.89 -7.75
N MET A 22 -13.23 4.55 -8.55
CA MET A 22 -13.20 3.28 -9.26
C MET A 22 -13.28 2.11 -8.27
N THR A 23 -13.83 0.97 -8.70
CA THR A 23 -13.88 -0.22 -7.85
C THR A 23 -12.53 -0.95 -7.86
N PRO A 24 -12.20 -1.72 -6.81
CA PRO A 24 -11.00 -2.55 -6.79
C PRO A 24 -10.91 -3.50 -7.99
N ALA A 25 -12.00 -4.16 -8.35
CA ALA A 25 -12.05 -5.09 -9.48
C ALA A 25 -11.69 -4.42 -10.82
N LEU A 26 -12.16 -3.18 -11.06
CA LEU A 26 -11.79 -2.44 -12.27
C LEU A 26 -10.30 -2.06 -12.27
N LEU A 27 -9.72 -1.79 -11.10
CA LEU A 27 -8.29 -1.49 -11.01
C LEU A 27 -7.45 -2.75 -11.28
N GLU A 28 -7.83 -3.89 -10.70
CA GLU A 28 -7.18 -5.19 -10.94
C GLU A 28 -7.29 -5.64 -12.40
N GLU A 29 -8.44 -5.41 -13.05
CA GLU A 29 -8.61 -5.71 -14.48
C GLU A 29 -7.68 -4.87 -15.36
N ARG A 30 -7.51 -3.58 -15.02
CA ARG A 30 -6.64 -2.66 -15.77
C ARG A 30 -5.16 -2.92 -15.52
N LEU A 31 -4.80 -3.35 -14.31
CA LEU A 31 -3.43 -3.58 -13.85
C LEU A 31 -3.34 -4.95 -13.16
N PRO A 32 -3.43 -6.06 -13.91
CA PRO A 32 -3.46 -7.40 -13.32
C PRO A 32 -2.08 -7.80 -12.80
N ALA A 33 -2.07 -8.53 -11.68
CA ALA A 33 -0.87 -9.22 -11.21
C ALA A 33 -0.54 -10.38 -12.15
N THR A 34 0.74 -10.56 -12.48
CA THR A 34 1.20 -11.73 -13.24
C THR A 34 1.38 -12.93 -12.31
N PRO A 35 1.43 -14.17 -12.82
CA PRO A 35 1.77 -15.34 -12.00
C PRO A 35 3.12 -15.18 -11.27
N ALA A 36 4.09 -14.47 -11.85
CA ALA A 36 5.37 -14.19 -11.21
C ALA A 36 5.23 -13.23 -10.01
N HIS A 37 4.40 -12.19 -10.13
CA HIS A 37 4.06 -11.31 -9.00
C HIS A 37 3.45 -12.09 -7.85
N LEU A 38 2.45 -12.93 -8.16
CA LEU A 38 1.76 -13.74 -7.15
C LEU A 38 2.72 -14.69 -6.43
N ALA A 39 3.57 -15.39 -7.18
CA ALA A 39 4.57 -16.31 -6.62
C ALA A 39 5.61 -15.58 -5.73
N LEU A 40 6.06 -14.39 -6.15
CA LEU A 40 6.98 -13.58 -5.36
C LEU A 40 6.33 -13.12 -4.05
N VAL A 41 5.09 -12.62 -4.10
CA VAL A 41 4.35 -12.19 -2.90
C VAL A 41 4.10 -13.36 -1.96
N GLU A 42 3.63 -14.49 -2.48
CA GLU A 42 3.35 -15.70 -1.70
C GLU A 42 4.60 -16.22 -0.98
N SER A 43 5.70 -16.42 -1.73
CA SER A 43 6.96 -16.91 -1.17
C SER A 43 7.56 -15.94 -0.16
N SER A 44 7.46 -14.63 -0.41
CA SER A 44 7.94 -13.60 0.52
C SER A 44 7.14 -13.55 1.81
N ARG A 45 5.80 -13.62 1.73
CA ARG A 45 4.93 -13.70 2.93
C ARG A 45 5.27 -14.93 3.77
N LYS A 46 5.47 -16.08 3.11
CA LYS A 46 5.90 -17.31 3.79
C LYS A 46 7.26 -17.14 4.47
N ALA A 47 8.26 -16.61 3.77
CA ALA A 47 9.60 -16.43 4.32
C ALA A 47 9.60 -15.47 5.53
N ILE A 48 8.85 -14.36 5.45
CA ILE A 48 8.67 -13.44 6.57
C ILE A 48 7.98 -14.15 7.75
N SER A 49 6.93 -14.94 7.48
CA SER A 49 6.26 -15.72 8.53
C SER A 49 7.18 -16.75 9.17
N ASP A 50 8.07 -17.39 8.41
CA ASP A 50 9.03 -18.37 8.94
C ASP A 50 10.04 -17.68 9.88
N VAL A 51 10.53 -16.48 9.55
CA VAL A 51 11.36 -15.66 10.46
C VAL A 51 10.60 -15.27 11.73
N LEU A 52 9.37 -14.78 11.61
CA LEU A 52 8.55 -14.38 12.77
C LEU A 52 8.23 -15.55 13.71
N GLN A 53 8.23 -16.77 13.19
CA GLN A 53 8.05 -18.01 13.96
C GLN A 53 9.38 -18.66 14.38
N ALA A 54 10.51 -17.97 14.20
CA ALA A 54 11.86 -18.46 14.50
C ALA A 54 12.22 -19.79 13.80
N LYS A 55 11.69 -20.03 12.59
CA LYS A 55 12.01 -21.18 11.71
C LYS A 55 13.11 -20.86 10.69
N ASP A 56 13.39 -19.58 10.49
CA ASP A 56 14.44 -19.02 9.63
C ASP A 56 15.15 -17.94 10.45
N ASP A 57 16.48 -17.95 10.48
CA ASP A 57 17.31 -17.08 11.31
C ASP A 57 17.73 -15.77 10.61
N ARG A 58 17.30 -15.57 9.36
CA ARG A 58 17.53 -14.32 8.63
C ARG A 58 16.81 -13.14 9.25
N LEU A 59 17.33 -11.94 8.99
CA LEU A 59 16.71 -10.68 9.41
C LEU A 59 15.77 -10.13 8.32
N VAL A 60 14.52 -9.85 8.67
CA VAL A 60 13.61 -9.08 7.80
C VAL A 60 13.97 -7.60 7.87
N VAL A 61 14.27 -7.00 6.72
CA VAL A 61 14.70 -5.60 6.61
C VAL A 61 13.71 -4.84 5.73
N VAL A 62 12.84 -4.06 6.36
CA VAL A 62 11.95 -3.12 5.66
C VAL A 62 12.68 -1.80 5.47
N VAL A 63 13.04 -1.47 4.23
CA VAL A 63 13.89 -0.31 3.93
C VAL A 63 13.49 0.39 2.63
N GLY A 64 13.52 1.73 2.63
CA GLY A 64 13.15 2.55 1.48
C GLY A 64 12.78 3.98 1.88
N PRO A 65 12.29 4.79 0.91
CA PRO A 65 11.90 6.17 1.15
C PRO A 65 10.82 6.29 2.23
N CYS A 66 10.77 7.46 2.90
CA CYS A 66 9.76 7.70 3.94
C CYS A 66 8.34 7.67 3.37
N SER A 67 8.14 8.27 2.20
CA SER A 67 6.94 8.20 1.36
C SER A 67 7.34 8.37 -0.10
N ILE A 68 6.72 7.62 -1.00
CA ILE A 68 6.90 7.76 -2.45
C ILE A 68 6.14 8.98 -2.93
N HIS A 69 6.76 9.82 -3.76
CA HIS A 69 6.12 10.94 -4.45
C HIS A 69 6.44 10.97 -5.96
N ASP A 70 7.35 10.11 -6.42
CA ASP A 70 7.86 10.06 -7.79
C ASP A 70 8.11 8.60 -8.16
N HIS A 71 7.52 8.17 -9.28
CA HIS A 71 7.57 6.79 -9.74
C HIS A 71 8.98 6.37 -10.15
N ASP A 72 9.64 7.19 -10.98
CA ASP A 72 10.91 6.83 -11.60
C ASP A 72 12.06 6.82 -10.58
N GLN A 73 12.02 7.74 -9.62
CA GLN A 73 12.95 7.74 -8.49
C GLN A 73 12.76 6.50 -7.60
N ALA A 74 11.51 6.07 -7.39
CA ALA A 74 11.22 4.84 -6.65
C ALA A 74 11.76 3.61 -7.38
N ILE A 75 11.61 3.55 -8.70
CA ILE A 75 12.14 2.45 -9.53
C ILE A 75 13.67 2.45 -9.61
N ASP A 76 14.32 3.61 -9.72
CA ASP A 76 15.79 3.70 -9.62
C ASP A 76 16.29 3.19 -8.27
N TYR A 77 15.64 3.59 -7.17
CA TYR A 77 15.94 3.07 -5.84
C TYR A 77 15.75 1.55 -5.77
N ALA A 78 14.63 1.03 -6.29
CA ALA A 78 14.31 -0.40 -6.29
C ALA A 78 15.40 -1.22 -7.01
N ARG A 79 15.86 -0.77 -8.18
CA ARG A 79 16.94 -1.45 -8.93
C ARG A 79 18.24 -1.52 -8.14
N ARG A 80 18.61 -0.44 -7.45
CA ARG A 80 19.80 -0.40 -6.59
C ARG A 80 19.63 -1.31 -5.37
N LEU A 81 18.45 -1.28 -4.75
CA LEU A 81 18.13 -2.13 -3.60
C LEU A 81 18.17 -3.61 -3.96
N LYS A 82 17.71 -3.99 -5.17
CA LYS A 82 17.74 -5.39 -5.64
C LYS A 82 19.16 -5.97 -5.67
N VAL A 83 20.14 -5.19 -6.09
CA VAL A 83 21.56 -5.60 -6.10
C VAL A 83 22.04 -5.95 -4.69
N GLU A 84 21.73 -5.11 -3.70
CA GLU A 84 22.10 -5.38 -2.31
C GLU A 84 21.27 -6.52 -1.70
N ALA A 85 19.98 -6.62 -2.04
CA ALA A 85 19.12 -7.71 -1.60
C ALA A 85 19.67 -9.07 -2.05
N ASP A 86 20.10 -9.20 -3.31
CA ASP A 86 20.68 -10.44 -3.85
C ASP A 86 22.01 -10.80 -3.17
N LYS A 87 22.87 -9.80 -2.99
CA LYS A 87 24.18 -9.97 -2.35
C LYS A 87 24.04 -10.46 -0.90
N HIS A 88 22.99 -10.05 -0.20
CA HIS A 88 22.77 -10.34 1.21
C HIS A 88 21.66 -11.38 1.47
N ALA A 89 21.15 -12.05 0.42
CA ALA A 89 19.99 -12.95 0.50
C ALA A 89 20.14 -14.14 1.47
N LYS A 90 21.39 -14.53 1.77
CA LYS A 90 21.70 -15.58 2.74
C LYS A 90 21.31 -15.18 4.17
N ASP A 91 21.46 -13.91 4.52
CA ASP A 91 21.31 -13.41 5.89
C ASP A 91 20.10 -12.48 6.05
N LEU A 92 19.63 -11.86 4.95
CA LEU A 92 18.57 -10.85 4.97
C LEU A 92 17.39 -11.22 4.07
N ILE A 93 16.18 -10.92 4.53
CA ILE A 93 14.98 -10.79 3.70
C ILE A 93 14.70 -9.30 3.53
N VAL A 94 15.17 -8.72 2.42
CA VAL A 94 14.98 -7.31 2.12
C VAL A 94 13.59 -7.09 1.50
N VAL A 95 12.83 -6.17 2.10
CA VAL A 95 11.49 -5.77 1.64
C VAL A 95 11.49 -4.27 1.40
N MET A 96 11.16 -3.84 0.17
CA MET A 96 11.17 -2.42 -0.16
C MET A 96 10.01 -1.70 0.54
N ARG A 97 10.32 -0.64 1.27
CA ARG A 97 9.32 0.27 1.83
C ARG A 97 8.72 1.13 0.73
N VAL A 98 7.43 0.94 0.46
CA VAL A 98 6.63 1.68 -0.53
C VAL A 98 5.40 2.25 0.17
N TYR A 99 5.61 3.35 0.91
CA TYR A 99 4.54 4.04 1.64
C TYR A 99 4.02 5.21 0.79
N PHE A 100 2.71 5.32 0.62
CA PHE A 100 2.14 6.35 -0.25
C PHE A 100 1.81 7.66 0.47
N GLU A 101 1.68 7.62 1.80
CA GLU A 101 1.34 8.80 2.58
C GLU A 101 2.14 8.84 3.89
N LYS A 102 2.30 10.04 4.44
CA LYS A 102 2.79 10.26 5.79
C LYS A 102 1.67 10.91 6.61
N PRO A 103 1.16 10.27 7.68
CA PRO A 103 0.11 10.85 8.50
C PRO A 103 0.61 12.12 9.20
N ARG A 104 -0.16 13.21 9.09
CA ARG A 104 0.18 14.56 9.58
C ARG A 104 -1.01 15.19 10.32
N THR A 105 -0.70 15.95 11.37
CA THR A 105 -1.67 16.80 12.10
C THR A 105 -1.67 18.25 11.60
N THR A 106 -0.69 18.62 10.77
CA THR A 106 -0.62 19.92 10.08
C THR A 106 -1.02 19.79 8.62
N VAL A 107 -1.44 20.90 8.01
CA VAL A 107 -1.70 20.97 6.56
C VAL A 107 -0.40 20.74 5.79
N GLY A 108 -0.50 19.95 4.74
CA GLY A 108 0.57 19.61 3.81
C GLY A 108 0.06 18.64 2.77
N TRP A 109 0.95 18.16 1.90
CA TRP A 109 0.65 17.16 0.87
C TRP A 109 -0.09 15.94 1.46
N LYS A 110 -0.90 15.25 0.67
CA LYS A 110 -1.75 14.16 1.17
C LYS A 110 -1.33 12.76 0.71
N GLY A 111 -0.21 12.68 0.02
CA GLY A 111 0.35 11.40 -0.41
C GLY A 111 0.04 11.06 -1.86
N TYR A 112 0.75 10.07 -2.37
CA TYR A 112 0.79 9.68 -3.77
C TYR A 112 -0.56 9.20 -4.31
N ILE A 113 -1.35 8.53 -3.47
CA ILE A 113 -2.71 8.11 -3.82
C ILE A 113 -3.67 9.30 -3.80
N ASN A 114 -3.60 10.12 -2.74
CA ASN A 114 -4.59 11.18 -2.54
C ASN A 114 -4.37 12.35 -3.49
N ASP A 115 -3.13 12.77 -3.72
CA ASP A 115 -2.76 13.97 -4.48
C ASP A 115 -1.53 13.68 -5.36
N PRO A 116 -1.68 12.87 -6.43
CA PRO A 116 -0.57 12.35 -7.23
C PRO A 116 0.23 13.44 -7.95
N HIS A 117 -0.42 14.57 -8.27
CA HIS A 117 0.18 15.68 -9.03
C HIS A 117 0.85 16.74 -8.15
N LEU A 118 0.83 16.57 -6.83
CA LEU A 118 1.39 17.53 -5.85
C LEU A 118 0.80 18.95 -5.98
N ASP A 119 -0.43 19.07 -6.49
CA ASP A 119 -1.08 20.33 -6.83
C ASP A 119 -2.40 20.57 -6.07
N GLY A 120 -2.81 19.63 -5.23
CA GLY A 120 -4.06 19.70 -4.47
C GLY A 120 -5.31 19.37 -5.29
N SER A 121 -5.18 18.76 -6.47
CA SER A 121 -6.31 18.32 -7.32
C SER A 121 -7.12 17.17 -6.72
N PHE A 122 -6.50 16.39 -5.83
CA PHE A 122 -7.05 15.17 -5.25
C PHE A 122 -7.52 14.15 -6.29
N ALA A 123 -6.71 13.92 -7.33
CA ALA A 123 -7.00 12.98 -8.42
C ALA A 123 -6.85 11.50 -7.99
N MET A 124 -7.68 11.05 -7.04
CA MET A 124 -7.52 9.75 -6.37
C MET A 124 -7.59 8.53 -7.30
N ASN A 125 -8.42 8.55 -8.34
CA ASN A 125 -8.48 7.43 -9.30
C ASN A 125 -7.12 7.25 -10.02
N GLU A 126 -6.52 8.36 -10.46
CA GLU A 126 -5.18 8.34 -11.06
C GLU A 126 -4.13 7.92 -10.04
N GLY A 127 -4.22 8.42 -8.80
CA GLY A 127 -3.31 8.03 -7.72
C GLY A 127 -3.36 6.54 -7.37
N LEU A 128 -4.54 5.91 -7.41
CA LEU A 128 -4.70 4.47 -7.22
C LEU A 128 -4.06 3.67 -8.37
N GLU A 129 -4.27 4.09 -9.61
CA GLU A 129 -3.62 3.49 -10.79
C GLU A 129 -2.10 3.60 -10.70
N MET A 130 -1.59 4.79 -10.38
CA MET A 130 -0.16 5.05 -10.23
C MET A 130 0.47 4.25 -9.08
N ALA A 131 -0.23 4.14 -7.94
CA ALA A 131 0.23 3.36 -6.80
C ALA A 131 0.30 1.86 -7.14
N ARG A 132 -0.77 1.30 -7.73
CA ARG A 132 -0.77 -0.11 -8.13
C ARG A 132 0.28 -0.42 -9.19
N LYS A 133 0.43 0.45 -10.19
CA LYS A 133 1.48 0.31 -11.22
C LYS A 133 2.87 0.26 -10.60
N LEU A 134 3.16 1.15 -9.65
CA LEU A 134 4.44 1.15 -8.95
C LEU A 134 4.69 -0.16 -8.21
N LEU A 135 3.68 -0.70 -7.50
CA LEU A 135 3.82 -1.97 -6.79
C LEU A 135 4.14 -3.12 -7.74
N LEU A 136 3.44 -3.20 -8.87
CA LEU A 136 3.72 -4.19 -9.91
C LEU A 136 5.15 -4.04 -10.44
N ASP A 137 5.59 -2.82 -10.74
CA ASP A 137 6.94 -2.58 -11.28
C ASP A 137 8.06 -2.92 -10.29
N VAL A 138 7.83 -2.70 -8.98
CA VAL A 138 8.77 -3.13 -7.93
C VAL A 138 8.83 -4.67 -7.84
N LEU A 139 7.68 -5.34 -7.99
CA LEU A 139 7.62 -6.81 -8.03
C LEU A 139 8.28 -7.38 -9.29
N ASP A 140 8.15 -6.73 -10.44
CA ASP A 140 8.83 -7.10 -11.70
C ASP A 140 10.37 -7.03 -11.56
N ILE A 141 10.89 -6.12 -10.73
CA ILE A 141 12.32 -6.05 -10.37
C ILE A 141 12.73 -7.23 -9.47
N GLY A 142 11.78 -7.94 -8.88
CA GLY A 142 12.01 -9.08 -7.99
C GLY A 142 12.17 -8.68 -6.52
N LEU A 143 11.61 -7.54 -6.10
CA LEU A 143 11.60 -7.11 -4.70
C LEU A 143 10.20 -7.25 -4.09
N PRO A 144 10.06 -7.85 -2.90
CA PRO A 144 8.81 -7.79 -2.16
C PRO A 144 8.55 -6.38 -1.61
N VAL A 145 7.28 -6.05 -1.41
CA VAL A 145 6.85 -4.70 -1.01
C VAL A 145 6.27 -4.67 0.41
N ALA A 146 6.62 -3.61 1.13
CA ALA A 146 6.08 -3.24 2.43
C ALA A 146 5.31 -1.90 2.33
N THR A 147 4.10 -1.85 2.87
CA THR A 147 3.33 -0.59 2.96
C THR A 147 2.66 -0.39 4.31
N GLU A 148 2.22 0.83 4.60
CA GLU A 148 1.42 1.16 5.80
C GLU A 148 -0.04 1.34 5.40
N PHE A 149 -0.96 0.68 6.10
CA PHE A 149 -2.39 0.77 5.84
C PHE A 149 -3.02 1.82 6.77
N LEU A 150 -3.18 3.04 6.25
CA LEU A 150 -3.67 4.22 6.99
C LEU A 150 -5.19 4.33 7.08
N ASP A 151 -5.90 3.64 6.18
CA ASP A 151 -7.35 3.62 6.11
C ASP A 151 -7.86 2.21 5.78
N LEU A 152 -9.18 2.04 5.79
CA LEU A 152 -9.83 0.73 5.66
C LEU A 152 -10.24 0.40 4.21
N LEU A 153 -10.11 1.35 3.28
CA LEU A 153 -10.53 1.25 1.88
C LEU A 153 -9.36 0.94 0.95
N SER A 154 -8.26 1.70 1.07
CA SER A 154 -7.07 1.54 0.23
C SER A 154 -6.51 0.12 0.19
N PRO A 155 -6.54 -0.71 1.26
CA PRO A 155 -6.07 -2.10 1.18
C PRO A 155 -6.79 -2.92 0.09
N GLN A 156 -8.06 -2.63 -0.20
CA GLN A 156 -8.81 -3.38 -1.23
C GLN A 156 -8.21 -3.22 -2.63
N PHE A 157 -7.45 -2.15 -2.88
CA PHE A 157 -6.91 -1.84 -4.20
C PHE A 157 -5.50 -2.38 -4.45
N ILE A 158 -4.76 -2.68 -3.37
CA ILE A 158 -3.30 -2.92 -3.45
C ILE A 158 -2.79 -4.05 -2.56
N SER A 159 -3.56 -4.54 -1.59
CA SER A 159 -3.05 -5.47 -0.58
C SER A 159 -2.67 -6.84 -1.14
N ASP A 160 -3.18 -7.23 -2.31
CA ASP A 160 -2.79 -8.43 -3.05
C ASP A 160 -1.29 -8.42 -3.42
N LEU A 161 -0.70 -7.24 -3.58
CA LEU A 161 0.70 -7.04 -3.99
C LEU A 161 1.67 -6.84 -2.80
N VAL A 162 1.16 -6.79 -1.56
CA VAL A 162 1.94 -6.43 -0.38
C VAL A 162 2.46 -7.67 0.36
N SER A 163 3.76 -7.74 0.63
CA SER A 163 4.40 -8.85 1.37
C SER A 163 4.49 -8.61 2.87
N TRP A 164 4.48 -7.35 3.33
CA TRP A 164 4.43 -6.97 4.74
C TRP A 164 3.62 -5.69 4.93
N GLY A 165 2.77 -5.65 5.96
CA GLY A 165 1.94 -4.49 6.30
C GLY A 165 2.37 -3.82 7.60
N ALA A 166 2.20 -2.51 7.68
CA ALA A 166 2.32 -1.75 8.93
C ALA A 166 0.96 -1.20 9.38
N ILE A 167 0.71 -1.23 10.69
CA ILE A 167 -0.26 -0.34 11.33
C ILE A 167 0.51 0.71 12.13
N GLY A 168 0.40 1.96 11.72
CA GLY A 168 1.14 3.06 12.34
C GLY A 168 0.82 3.25 13.82
N ALA A 169 1.78 3.85 14.54
CA ALA A 169 1.65 4.11 15.98
C ALA A 169 0.40 4.93 16.37
N ARG A 170 -0.14 5.74 15.45
CA ARG A 170 -1.37 6.53 15.68
C ARG A 170 -2.66 5.74 15.46
N THR A 171 -2.58 4.55 14.88
CA THR A 171 -3.73 3.70 14.56
C THR A 171 -3.66 2.31 15.19
N THR A 172 -2.53 1.92 15.84
CA THR A 172 -2.39 0.66 16.59
C THR A 172 -3.48 0.43 17.65
N GLU A 173 -4.00 1.49 18.29
CA GLU A 173 -5.09 1.38 19.28
C GLU A 173 -6.50 1.44 18.65
N SER A 174 -6.60 1.71 17.35
CA SER A 174 -7.88 1.73 16.65
C SER A 174 -8.42 0.31 16.48
N GLN A 175 -9.61 0.06 17.03
CA GLN A 175 -10.29 -1.23 16.88
C GLN A 175 -10.47 -1.62 15.40
N SER A 176 -10.85 -0.65 14.55
CA SER A 176 -11.05 -0.92 13.12
C SER A 176 -9.76 -1.30 12.39
N HIS A 177 -8.62 -0.72 12.78
CA HIS A 177 -7.33 -1.12 12.21
C HIS A 177 -6.87 -2.49 12.71
N ARG A 178 -7.19 -2.85 13.96
CA ARG A 178 -6.96 -4.22 14.46
C ARG A 178 -7.84 -5.25 13.74
N GLN A 179 -9.09 -4.88 13.44
CA GLN A 179 -9.98 -5.70 12.63
C GLN A 179 -9.46 -5.83 11.18
N LEU A 180 -8.98 -4.74 10.58
CA LEU A 180 -8.31 -4.80 9.29
C LEU A 180 -7.11 -5.76 9.34
N ALA A 181 -6.22 -5.60 10.32
CA ALA A 181 -5.04 -6.45 10.49
C ALA A 181 -5.39 -7.93 10.65
N SER A 182 -6.53 -8.26 11.26
CA SER A 182 -6.99 -9.66 11.38
C SER A 182 -7.40 -10.30 10.05
N GLY A 183 -7.70 -9.50 9.02
CA GLY A 183 -8.09 -9.98 7.69
C GLY A 183 -7.02 -9.77 6.60
N LEU A 184 -5.94 -9.06 6.89
CA LEU A 184 -4.85 -8.87 5.92
C LEU A 184 -4.10 -10.18 5.67
N SER A 185 -3.81 -10.47 4.40
CA SER A 185 -3.13 -11.71 4.01
C SER A 185 -1.62 -11.69 4.23
N CYS A 186 -1.02 -10.51 4.40
CA CYS A 186 0.40 -10.38 4.73
C CYS A 186 0.63 -10.37 6.25
N PRO A 187 1.82 -10.75 6.74
CA PRO A 187 2.25 -10.42 8.09
C PRO A 187 2.14 -8.91 8.36
N VAL A 188 1.76 -8.54 9.58
CA VAL A 188 1.54 -7.15 10.00
C VAL A 188 2.39 -6.81 11.21
N GLY A 189 3.05 -5.65 11.18
CA GLY A 189 3.79 -5.05 12.29
C GLY A 189 3.16 -3.77 12.83
#